data_AF-A0A1H2YQH1-F1
#
_entry.id   AF-A0A1H2YQH1-F1
#
_cell.length_a   1.000
_cell.length_b   1.000
_cell.length_c   1.000
_cell.angle_alpha   90.00
_cell.angle_beta   90.00
_cell.angle_gamma   90.00
#
_symmetry.space_group_name_H-M   'P 1'
#
loop_
_entity.id
_entity.type
_entity.pdbx_description
1 polymer ?
#
loop_
_entity_poly.entity_id
_entity_poly.type
_entity_poly.pdbx_seq_one_letter_code
_entity_poly.pdbx_strand_id
1 'polypeptide(L)'
;MIKKIKKFIISTPLHKTILKIKAARISNSWVRENNKILGHKTIYCISPYKTGTTYLASSFDDSISQHESLHYTSMKKLNEDFERYFIRRLNTLNLKLECSGFLSSYVDDLAQNKISKDLTYICVLRKPSAWVTSAVNHHQIVKGANQHYFWGNELYWKEHVGVDLGNFLLLNDDEKLAAAKKMTEFYMSFTKKTKQLKNVKYVWIKDLQEFLPKLEKMIDEEAKPEKSEKNKASLKKYTYKNDEIDLAYEKLVDELLTNN
;
A
#
# COMPACT_ATOMS: atom_id res chain seq x y z
N MET A 1 -15.20 13.76 25.49
CA MET A 1 -16.54 13.22 25.18
C MET A 1 -16.74 12.99 23.66
N ILE A 2 -16.51 14.00 22.81
CA ILE A 2 -16.66 13.92 21.34
C ILE A 2 -15.84 12.78 20.69
N LYS A 3 -14.58 12.56 21.09
CA LYS A 3 -13.77 11.43 20.58
C LYS A 3 -14.36 10.05 20.91
N LYS A 4 -15.00 9.88 22.08
CA LYS A 4 -15.64 8.63 22.49
C LYS A 4 -16.93 8.37 21.70
N ILE A 5 -17.74 9.41 21.48
CA ILE A 5 -18.97 9.33 20.65
C ILE A 5 -18.62 9.05 19.19
N LYS A 6 -17.63 9.77 18.63
CA LYS A 6 -17.09 9.46 17.30
C LYS A 6 -16.63 8.01 17.22
N LYS A 7 -15.88 7.52 18.22
CA LYS A 7 -15.41 6.13 18.27
C LYS A 7 -16.57 5.12 18.28
N PHE A 8 -17.60 5.39 19.06
CA PHE A 8 -18.80 4.56 19.15
C PHE A 8 -19.58 4.50 17.82
N ILE A 9 -19.79 5.63 17.16
CA ILE A 9 -20.50 5.68 15.87
C ILE A 9 -19.78 4.84 14.80
N ILE A 10 -18.44 4.85 14.75
CA ILE A 10 -17.66 4.02 13.79
C ILE A 10 -17.90 2.54 13.98
N SER A 11 -17.94 2.11 15.26
CA SER A 11 -18.08 0.71 15.63
C SER A 11 -19.49 0.19 15.37
N THR A 12 -20.44 1.07 15.04
CA THR A 12 -21.79 0.67 14.69
C THR A 12 -21.89 0.20 13.24
N PRO A 13 -22.83 -0.72 12.93
CA PRO A 13 -23.17 -1.08 11.56
C PRO A 13 -23.54 0.13 10.68
N LEU A 14 -24.07 1.21 11.28
CA LEU A 14 -24.48 2.42 10.55
C LEU A 14 -23.31 3.09 9.82
N HIS A 15 -22.15 3.19 10.45
CA HIS A 15 -20.96 3.76 9.82
C HIS A 15 -20.49 2.93 8.62
N LYS A 16 -20.56 1.60 8.72
CA LYS A 16 -20.28 0.69 7.58
C LYS A 16 -21.26 0.94 6.44
N THR A 17 -22.55 1.10 6.72
CA THR A 17 -23.57 1.40 5.72
C THR A 17 -23.33 2.74 5.02
N ILE A 18 -23.05 3.81 5.79
CA ILE A 18 -22.76 5.14 5.24
C ILE A 18 -21.54 5.09 4.31
N LEU A 19 -20.48 4.38 4.71
CA LEU A 19 -19.29 4.24 3.87
C LEU A 19 -19.54 3.45 2.60
N LYS A 20 -20.33 2.37 2.66
CA LYS A 20 -20.76 1.65 1.46
C LYS A 20 -21.53 2.55 0.50
N ILE A 21 -22.44 3.38 1.00
CA ILE A 21 -23.19 4.35 0.18
C ILE A 21 -22.23 5.37 -0.45
N LYS A 22 -21.30 5.93 0.33
CA LYS A 22 -20.27 6.86 -0.17
C LYS A 22 -19.40 6.20 -1.25
N ALA A 23 -18.96 4.96 -1.04
CA ALA A 23 -18.14 4.21 -1.99
C ALA A 23 -18.91 3.89 -3.28
N ALA A 24 -20.19 3.52 -3.18
CA ALA A 24 -21.05 3.34 -4.34
C ALA A 24 -21.18 4.64 -5.14
N ARG A 25 -21.41 5.78 -4.47
CA ARG A 25 -21.45 7.10 -5.14
C ARG A 25 -20.14 7.43 -5.85
N ILE A 26 -19.00 7.24 -5.18
CA ILE A 26 -17.66 7.49 -5.76
C ILE A 26 -17.41 6.58 -6.97
N SER A 27 -17.67 5.28 -6.85
CA SER A 27 -17.43 4.34 -7.96
C SER A 27 -18.40 4.52 -9.13
N ASN A 28 -19.61 5.03 -8.87
CA ASN A 28 -20.56 5.41 -9.92
C ASN A 28 -20.12 6.68 -10.68
N SER A 29 -19.37 7.58 -10.02
CA SER A 29 -18.78 8.75 -10.67
C SER A 29 -17.46 8.46 -11.36
N TRP A 30 -16.92 7.24 -11.26
CA TRP A 30 -15.70 6.87 -12.00
C TRP A 30 -15.94 6.85 -13.49
N VAL A 31 -14.95 7.34 -14.22
CA VAL A 31 -14.87 7.28 -15.67
C VAL A 31 -15.24 5.86 -16.13
N ARG A 32 -16.08 5.77 -17.16
CA ARG A 32 -16.59 4.48 -17.65
C ARG A 32 -15.58 3.72 -18.52
N GLU A 33 -14.64 4.44 -19.11
CA GLU A 33 -13.60 3.88 -19.96
C GLU A 33 -12.72 2.89 -19.19
N ASN A 34 -12.61 1.67 -19.72
CA ASN A 34 -11.89 0.57 -19.12
C ASN A 34 -10.91 -0.14 -20.08
N ASN A 35 -10.84 0.27 -21.35
CA ASN A 35 -10.00 -0.39 -22.35
C ASN A 35 -8.79 0.45 -22.82
N LYS A 36 -8.68 1.69 -22.36
CA LYS A 36 -7.54 2.58 -22.65
C LYS A 36 -7.31 3.59 -21.54
N ILE A 37 -6.09 4.12 -21.49
CA ILE A 37 -5.72 5.25 -20.63
C ILE A 37 -6.10 6.55 -21.34
N LEU A 38 -6.80 7.44 -20.63
CA LEU A 38 -7.26 8.72 -21.20
C LEU A 38 -6.30 9.88 -20.95
N GLY A 39 -5.46 9.79 -19.92
CA GLY A 39 -4.51 10.83 -19.54
C GLY A 39 -3.10 10.28 -19.40
N HIS A 40 -2.49 10.49 -18.24
CA HIS A 40 -1.11 10.10 -18.01
C HIS A 40 -0.96 8.59 -17.84
N LYS A 41 0.16 8.04 -18.32
CA LYS A 41 0.61 6.70 -17.90
C LYS A 41 1.12 6.80 -16.46
N THR A 42 0.23 6.56 -15.51
CA THR A 42 0.55 6.59 -14.07
C THR A 42 1.67 5.61 -13.74
N ILE A 43 2.66 6.08 -12.98
CA ILE A 43 3.65 5.22 -12.33
C ILE A 43 3.12 4.79 -10.99
N TYR A 44 3.19 3.50 -10.69
CA TYR A 44 2.60 2.91 -9.48
C TYR A 44 3.67 2.48 -8.47
N CYS A 45 3.71 3.11 -7.30
CA CYS A 45 4.41 2.56 -6.14
C CYS A 45 3.48 1.61 -5.39
N ILE A 46 3.71 0.30 -5.55
CA ILE A 46 2.80 -0.76 -5.08
C ILE A 46 3.30 -1.48 -3.83
N SER A 47 4.37 -1.00 -3.20
CA SER A 47 4.93 -1.67 -2.04
C SER A 47 3.96 -1.70 -0.86
N PRO A 48 3.90 -2.82 -0.10
CA PRO A 48 3.08 -2.95 1.09
C PRO A 48 3.25 -1.78 2.06
N TYR A 49 2.20 -1.50 2.85
CA TYR A 49 2.22 -0.44 3.86
C TYR A 49 3.50 -0.45 4.69
N LYS A 50 3.99 0.74 5.07
CA LYS A 50 5.21 0.94 5.90
C LYS A 50 6.53 0.57 5.23
N THR A 51 6.56 0.59 3.90
CA THR A 51 7.80 0.54 3.11
C THR A 51 8.32 1.91 2.71
N GLY A 52 7.58 3.00 2.90
CA GLY A 52 8.01 4.37 2.53
C GLY A 52 7.15 5.01 1.43
N THR A 53 6.04 4.38 1.03
CA THR A 53 5.06 4.88 0.05
C THR A 53 4.57 6.30 0.37
N THR A 54 4.31 6.62 1.64
CA THR A 54 3.85 7.95 2.06
C THR A 54 4.88 9.03 1.74
N TYR A 55 6.17 8.75 1.96
CA TYR A 55 7.25 9.70 1.68
C TYR A 55 7.26 10.06 0.19
N LEU A 56 7.28 9.04 -0.69
CA LEU A 56 7.26 9.24 -2.14
C LEU A 56 6.04 10.04 -2.61
N ALA A 57 4.86 9.74 -2.07
CA ALA A 57 3.65 10.46 -2.44
C ALA A 57 3.73 11.95 -2.04
N SER A 58 4.10 12.22 -0.79
CA SER A 58 4.19 13.56 -0.21
C SER A 58 5.31 14.43 -0.78
N SER A 59 6.21 13.84 -1.57
CA SER A 59 7.23 14.59 -2.29
C SER A 59 6.68 15.34 -3.51
N PHE A 60 5.42 15.19 -3.88
CA PHE A 60 4.80 15.91 -5.00
C PHE A 60 3.47 16.52 -4.54
N ASP A 61 2.93 17.46 -5.32
CA ASP A 61 1.61 18.04 -5.01
C ASP A 61 0.49 16.99 -5.21
N ASP A 62 -0.60 17.12 -4.44
CA ASP A 62 -1.71 16.14 -4.39
C ASP A 62 -2.44 15.92 -5.74
N SER A 63 -2.33 16.87 -6.67
CA SER A 63 -2.84 16.73 -8.04
C SER A 63 -1.97 15.85 -8.94
N ILE A 64 -0.70 15.68 -8.56
CA ILE A 64 0.30 14.89 -9.29
C ILE A 64 0.40 13.50 -8.69
N SER A 65 0.44 13.43 -7.35
CA SER A 65 0.71 12.21 -6.59
C SER A 65 -0.20 12.08 -5.39
N GLN A 66 -0.67 10.87 -5.11
CA GLN A 66 -1.46 10.59 -3.91
C GLN A 66 -1.06 9.27 -3.25
N HIS A 67 -1.19 9.25 -1.91
CA HIS A 67 -1.03 8.07 -1.09
C HIS A 67 -2.40 7.44 -0.79
N GLU A 68 -2.58 6.16 -1.12
CA GLU A 68 -3.77 5.37 -0.77
C GLU A 68 -5.09 5.98 -1.30
N SER A 69 -5.04 6.55 -2.51
CA SER A 69 -6.17 7.27 -3.11
C SER A 69 -7.38 6.34 -3.30
N LEU A 70 -8.51 6.78 -2.76
CA LEU A 70 -9.79 6.07 -2.75
C LEU A 70 -9.73 4.66 -2.13
N HIS A 71 -8.77 4.37 -1.25
CA HIS A 71 -8.45 3.02 -0.73
C HIS A 71 -9.66 2.09 -0.49
N TYR A 72 -10.63 2.51 0.34
CA TYR A 72 -11.83 1.70 0.63
C TYR A 72 -12.61 1.30 -0.63
N THR A 73 -12.90 2.29 -1.48
CA THR A 73 -13.68 2.08 -2.72
C THR A 73 -12.87 1.24 -3.71
N SER A 74 -11.57 1.50 -3.82
CA SER A 74 -10.64 0.77 -4.67
C SER A 74 -10.64 -0.71 -4.33
N MET A 75 -10.32 -1.08 -3.09
CA MET A 75 -10.25 -2.49 -2.71
C MET A 75 -11.58 -3.22 -2.90
N LYS A 76 -12.71 -2.59 -2.53
CA LYS A 76 -14.02 -3.23 -2.74
C LYS A 76 -14.32 -3.47 -4.21
N LYS A 77 -14.00 -2.53 -5.10
CA LYS A 77 -14.24 -2.70 -6.54
C LYS A 77 -13.24 -3.61 -7.23
N LEU A 78 -11.97 -3.57 -6.85
CA LEU A 78 -10.96 -4.48 -7.38
C LEU A 78 -11.21 -5.94 -6.96
N ASN A 79 -11.70 -6.18 -5.75
CA ASN A 79 -12.13 -7.51 -5.31
C ASN A 79 -13.38 -8.03 -6.02
N GLU A 80 -14.25 -7.12 -6.53
CA GLU A 80 -15.41 -7.51 -7.33
C GLU A 80 -15.00 -7.88 -8.76
N ASP A 81 -14.21 -7.03 -9.42
CA ASP A 81 -13.80 -7.20 -10.82
C ASP A 81 -12.59 -6.30 -11.13
N PHE A 82 -11.38 -6.85 -10.98
CA PHE A 82 -10.14 -6.10 -11.21
C PHE A 82 -10.08 -5.52 -12.62
N GLU A 83 -10.32 -6.35 -13.64
CA GLU A 83 -10.26 -5.99 -15.06
C GLU A 83 -11.16 -4.79 -15.38
N ARG A 84 -12.39 -4.81 -14.86
CA ARG A 84 -13.35 -3.73 -15.12
C ARG A 84 -13.01 -2.44 -14.39
N TYR A 85 -12.51 -2.53 -13.16
CA TYR A 85 -12.45 -1.36 -12.28
C TYR A 85 -11.09 -0.70 -12.19
N PHE A 86 -10.00 -1.42 -12.47
CA PHE A 86 -8.65 -0.85 -12.37
C PHE A 86 -8.46 0.36 -13.29
N ILE A 87 -8.81 0.21 -14.57
CA ILE A 87 -8.62 1.27 -15.58
C ILE A 87 -9.58 2.44 -15.39
N ARG A 88 -10.81 2.15 -14.97
CA ARG A 88 -11.78 3.19 -14.60
C ARG A 88 -11.27 4.06 -13.46
N ARG A 89 -10.70 3.41 -12.43
CA ARG A 89 -10.08 4.08 -11.29
C ARG A 89 -8.87 4.91 -11.71
N LEU A 90 -7.95 4.31 -12.48
CA LEU A 90 -6.77 5.00 -13.04
C LEU A 90 -7.19 6.27 -13.78
N ASN A 91 -8.12 6.15 -14.74
CA ASN A 91 -8.61 7.28 -15.54
C ASN A 91 -9.32 8.34 -14.70
N THR A 92 -9.98 7.95 -13.60
CA THR A 92 -10.66 8.90 -12.72
C THR A 92 -9.67 9.69 -11.86
N LEU A 93 -8.63 9.02 -11.38
CA LEU A 93 -7.59 9.67 -10.56
C LEU A 93 -6.67 10.53 -11.41
N ASN A 94 -6.34 10.08 -12.62
CA ASN A 94 -5.48 10.75 -13.57
C ASN A 94 -4.17 11.30 -12.96
N LEU A 95 -3.57 10.52 -12.06
CA LEU A 95 -2.33 10.87 -11.39
C LEU A 95 -1.12 10.50 -12.26
N LYS A 96 -0.02 11.24 -12.11
CA LYS A 96 1.27 10.86 -12.71
C LYS A 96 1.99 9.81 -11.84
N LEU A 97 1.84 9.91 -10.52
CA LEU A 97 2.36 8.95 -9.55
C LEU A 97 1.25 8.50 -8.60
N GLU A 98 1.15 7.21 -8.32
CA GLU A 98 0.24 6.71 -7.30
C GLU A 98 0.98 5.79 -6.34
N CYS A 99 0.88 6.09 -5.04
CA CYS A 99 1.48 5.27 -4.00
C CYS A 99 0.38 4.54 -3.21
N SER A 100 0.04 3.33 -3.66
CA SER A 100 -1.05 2.53 -3.08
C SER A 100 -0.52 1.16 -2.67
N GLY A 101 -0.20 1.02 -1.39
CA GLY A 101 0.31 -0.22 -0.83
C GLY A 101 -0.70 -1.36 -0.84
N PHE A 102 -2.01 -1.09 -0.92
CA PHE A 102 -3.01 -2.15 -1.11
C PHE A 102 -2.83 -2.90 -2.44
N LEU A 103 -2.24 -2.27 -3.47
CA LEU A 103 -1.98 -2.91 -4.77
C LEU A 103 -0.96 -4.05 -4.68
N SER A 104 -0.19 -4.15 -3.60
CA SER A 104 0.66 -5.31 -3.32
C SER A 104 -0.11 -6.63 -3.23
N SER A 105 -1.42 -6.58 -3.00
CA SER A 105 -2.27 -7.77 -2.95
C SER A 105 -2.82 -8.21 -4.33
N TYR A 106 -2.55 -7.44 -5.39
CA TYR A 106 -3.09 -7.65 -6.74
C TYR A 106 -1.98 -7.80 -7.81
N VAL A 107 -0.77 -8.25 -7.44
CA VAL A 107 0.37 -8.32 -8.38
C VAL A 107 0.08 -9.24 -9.55
N ASP A 108 -0.60 -10.37 -9.33
CA ASP A 108 -0.95 -11.29 -10.41
C ASP A 108 -1.96 -10.66 -11.37
N ASP A 109 -2.98 -9.97 -10.85
CA ASP A 109 -3.94 -9.23 -11.67
C ASP A 109 -3.26 -8.11 -12.46
N LEU A 110 -2.35 -7.37 -11.82
CA LEU A 110 -1.57 -6.31 -12.47
C LEU A 110 -0.70 -6.85 -13.61
N ALA A 111 -0.15 -8.06 -13.48
CA ALA A 111 0.68 -8.69 -14.49
C ALA A 111 -0.12 -9.28 -15.66
N GLN A 112 -1.37 -9.69 -15.43
CA GLN A 112 -2.22 -10.35 -16.42
C GLN A 112 -3.11 -9.37 -17.20
N ASN A 113 -3.53 -8.28 -16.55
CA ASN A 113 -4.40 -7.28 -17.15
C ASN A 113 -3.77 -6.66 -18.40
N LYS A 114 -4.60 -6.47 -19.44
CA LYS A 114 -4.15 -6.06 -20.78
C LYS A 114 -3.40 -4.73 -20.82
N ILE A 115 -3.72 -3.81 -19.90
CA ILE A 115 -3.15 -2.46 -19.88
C ILE A 115 -2.14 -2.33 -18.76
N SER A 116 -2.48 -2.80 -17.55
CA SER A 116 -1.60 -2.57 -16.40
C SER A 116 -0.27 -3.30 -16.52
N LYS A 117 -0.22 -4.46 -17.20
CA LYS A 117 1.03 -5.20 -17.43
C LYS A 117 2.14 -4.38 -18.10
N ASP A 118 1.76 -3.33 -18.83
CA ASP A 118 2.67 -2.45 -19.57
C ASP A 118 2.95 -1.11 -18.84
N LEU A 119 2.38 -0.92 -17.64
CA LEU A 119 2.68 0.23 -16.78
C LEU A 119 4.05 0.08 -16.10
N THR A 120 4.51 1.19 -15.51
CA THR A 120 5.73 1.24 -14.72
C THR A 120 5.41 1.17 -13.24
N TYR A 121 6.14 0.31 -12.53
CA TYR A 121 5.97 0.04 -11.12
C TYR A 121 7.23 0.39 -10.33
N ILE A 122 7.05 0.86 -9.11
CA ILE A 122 8.10 1.08 -8.12
C ILE A 122 7.83 0.14 -6.95
N CYS A 123 8.85 -0.64 -6.60
CA CYS A 123 8.86 -1.51 -5.44
C CYS A 123 9.92 -1.01 -4.47
N VAL A 124 9.48 -0.28 -3.46
CA VAL A 124 10.28 0.08 -2.29
C VAL A 124 10.54 -1.16 -1.43
N LEU A 125 11.81 -1.46 -1.23
CA LEU A 125 12.34 -2.62 -0.53
C LEU A 125 12.67 -2.27 0.93
N ARG A 126 12.32 -3.19 1.83
CA ARG A 126 12.65 -3.10 3.25
C ARG A 126 12.82 -4.50 3.80
N LYS A 127 13.82 -4.74 4.65
CA LYS A 127 14.00 -6.06 5.29
C LYS A 127 12.70 -6.52 5.99
N PRO A 128 12.26 -7.78 5.80
CA PRO A 128 11.01 -8.29 6.39
C PRO A 128 10.90 -8.04 7.88
N SER A 129 11.97 -8.27 8.65
CA SER A 129 11.97 -8.06 10.11
C SER A 129 11.67 -6.60 10.49
N ALA A 130 12.33 -5.67 9.80
CA ALA A 130 12.13 -4.24 9.99
C ALA A 130 10.73 -3.78 9.52
N TRP A 131 10.20 -4.40 8.47
CA TRP A 131 8.87 -4.11 7.95
C TRP A 131 7.76 -4.57 8.92
N VAL A 132 7.79 -5.82 9.40
CA VAL A 132 6.83 -6.35 10.40
C VAL A 132 6.83 -5.46 11.65
N THR A 133 8.02 -5.17 12.19
CA THR A 133 8.19 -4.27 13.33
C THR A 133 7.54 -2.90 13.07
N SER A 134 7.73 -2.35 11.87
CA SER A 134 7.16 -1.04 11.53
C SER A 134 5.65 -1.07 11.31
N ALA A 135 5.11 -2.13 10.71
CA ALA A 135 3.70 -2.31 10.43
C ALA A 135 2.89 -2.43 11.72
N VAL A 136 3.31 -3.33 12.62
CA VAL A 136 2.66 -3.54 13.93
C VAL A 136 2.67 -2.24 14.74
N ASN A 137 3.83 -1.63 14.95
CA ASN A 137 3.94 -0.44 15.80
C ASN A 137 3.15 0.75 15.24
N HIS A 138 3.16 0.95 13.92
CA HIS A 138 2.39 2.05 13.32
C HIS A 138 0.89 1.84 13.51
N HIS A 139 0.41 0.60 13.34
CA HIS A 139 -1.02 0.30 13.51
C HIS A 139 -1.51 0.61 14.93
N GLN A 140 -0.65 0.46 15.95
CA GLN A 140 -1.00 0.77 17.34
C GLN A 140 -1.17 2.28 17.59
N ILE A 141 -0.31 3.11 17.01
CA ILE A 141 -0.43 4.58 17.08
C ILE A 141 -1.75 5.02 16.45
N VAL A 142 -2.02 4.45 15.28
CA VAL A 142 -3.19 4.73 14.47
C VAL A 142 -4.50 4.29 15.15
N LYS A 143 -4.55 3.11 15.78
CA LYS A 143 -5.70 2.64 16.57
C LYS A 143 -6.08 3.62 17.68
N GLY A 144 -5.10 4.31 18.25
CA GLY A 144 -5.32 5.36 19.23
C GLY A 144 -5.84 6.68 18.63
N ALA A 145 -5.56 6.94 17.35
CA ALA A 145 -5.71 8.26 16.74
C ALA A 145 -7.03 8.50 16.00
N ASN A 146 -7.55 7.59 15.13
CA ASN A 146 -8.79 7.83 14.37
C ASN A 146 -9.27 6.66 13.47
N GLN A 147 -10.47 6.85 12.90
CA GLN A 147 -11.40 5.90 12.24
C GLN A 147 -10.97 5.33 10.87
N HIS A 148 -10.21 6.09 10.08
CA HIS A 148 -9.95 5.81 8.65
C HIS A 148 -9.15 4.51 8.41
N TYR A 149 -8.46 4.01 9.43
CA TYR A 149 -7.59 2.85 9.35
C TYR A 149 -8.25 1.54 9.75
N PHE A 150 -9.47 1.59 10.30
CA PHE A 150 -10.27 0.37 10.51
C PHE A 150 -10.37 -0.40 9.20
N TRP A 151 -10.59 0.28 8.08
CA TRP A 151 -10.72 -0.38 6.79
C TRP A 151 -9.43 -0.89 6.19
N GLY A 152 -8.29 -0.23 6.47
CA GLY A 152 -7.00 -0.84 6.12
C GLY A 152 -6.77 -2.13 6.90
N ASN A 153 -7.21 -2.20 8.17
CA ASN A 153 -7.18 -3.45 8.92
C ASN A 153 -8.11 -4.51 8.32
N GLU A 154 -9.38 -4.17 8.11
CA GLU A 154 -10.37 -5.14 7.65
C GLU A 154 -10.12 -5.58 6.20
N LEU A 155 -9.94 -4.63 5.28
CA LEU A 155 -9.88 -4.91 3.85
C LEU A 155 -8.52 -5.35 3.38
N TYR A 156 -7.42 -4.92 4.00
CA TYR A 156 -6.07 -5.31 3.57
C TYR A 156 -5.45 -6.33 4.52
N TRP A 157 -5.28 -5.97 5.80
CA TRP A 157 -4.55 -6.84 6.73
C TRP A 157 -5.30 -8.15 7.02
N LYS A 158 -6.60 -8.09 7.27
CA LYS A 158 -7.40 -9.30 7.54
C LYS A 158 -7.77 -10.05 6.26
N GLU A 159 -8.36 -9.36 5.29
CA GLU A 159 -8.84 -9.99 4.04
C GLU A 159 -7.69 -10.53 3.15
N HIS A 160 -6.57 -9.81 2.98
CA HIS A 160 -5.47 -10.25 2.08
C HIS A 160 -4.21 -10.77 2.79
N VAL A 161 -3.83 -10.23 3.96
CA VAL A 161 -2.64 -10.71 4.70
C VAL A 161 -2.99 -11.81 5.71
N GLY A 162 -4.25 -11.91 6.14
CA GLY A 162 -4.70 -12.90 7.11
C GLY A 162 -4.31 -12.59 8.57
N VAL A 163 -4.12 -11.31 8.91
CA VAL A 163 -3.68 -10.84 10.24
C VAL A 163 -4.53 -9.67 10.73
N ASP A 164 -4.96 -9.72 11.99
CA ASP A 164 -5.62 -8.59 12.65
C ASP A 164 -4.60 -7.72 13.41
N LEU A 165 -4.04 -6.72 12.72
CA LEU A 165 -3.11 -5.78 13.34
C LEU A 165 -3.78 -4.90 14.40
N GLY A 166 -5.10 -4.70 14.28
CA GLY A 166 -5.92 -4.00 15.26
C GLY A 166 -5.81 -4.65 16.64
N ASN A 167 -5.77 -5.98 16.72
CA ASN A 167 -5.74 -6.72 17.98
C ASN A 167 -4.40 -7.40 18.28
N PHE A 168 -3.37 -7.18 17.47
CA PHE A 168 -2.06 -7.83 17.59
C PHE A 168 -1.44 -7.82 19.00
N LEU A 169 -1.50 -6.70 19.72
CA LEU A 169 -0.90 -6.61 21.07
C LEU A 169 -1.72 -7.33 22.16
N LEU A 170 -2.94 -7.80 21.85
CA LEU A 170 -3.75 -8.61 22.76
C LEU A 170 -3.46 -10.10 22.62
N LEU A 171 -2.73 -10.49 21.57
CA LEU A 171 -2.32 -11.86 21.32
C LEU A 171 -1.26 -12.31 22.33
N ASN A 172 -1.22 -13.61 22.62
CA ASN A 172 -0.10 -14.22 23.31
C ASN A 172 1.14 -14.29 22.39
N ASP A 173 2.29 -14.72 22.91
CA ASP A 173 3.54 -14.64 22.15
C ASP A 173 3.61 -15.63 20.98
N ASP A 174 3.02 -16.83 21.12
CA ASP A 174 2.92 -17.81 20.02
C ASP A 174 2.03 -17.28 18.89
N GLU A 175 0.90 -16.66 19.25
CA GLU A 175 -0.02 -16.03 18.31
C GLU A 175 0.62 -14.82 17.61
N LYS A 176 1.41 -14.00 18.32
CA LYS A 176 2.19 -12.89 17.72
C LYS A 176 3.22 -13.43 16.73
N LEU A 177 3.91 -14.50 17.07
CA LEU A 177 4.89 -15.14 16.19
C LEU A 177 4.22 -15.70 14.93
N ALA A 178 3.09 -16.39 15.08
CA ALA A 178 2.30 -16.89 13.95
C ALA A 178 1.79 -15.76 13.04
N ALA A 179 1.33 -14.66 13.62
CA ALA A 179 0.93 -13.46 12.87
C ALA A 179 2.11 -12.82 12.14
N ALA A 180 3.27 -12.67 12.80
CA ALA A 180 4.49 -12.16 12.17
C ALA A 180 4.93 -13.05 11.00
N LYS A 181 4.86 -14.37 11.14
CA LYS A 181 5.16 -15.33 10.07
C LYS A 181 4.25 -15.13 8.87
N LYS A 182 2.93 -15.02 9.05
CA LYS A 182 1.98 -14.72 7.96
C LYS A 182 2.30 -13.41 7.24
N MET A 183 2.62 -12.36 8.00
CA MET A 183 3.03 -11.07 7.42
C MET A 183 4.28 -11.25 6.55
N THR A 184 5.30 -11.95 7.08
CA THR A 184 6.54 -12.23 6.36
C THR A 184 6.31 -13.06 5.11
N GLU A 185 5.49 -14.12 5.17
CA GLU A 185 5.11 -14.95 4.03
C GLU A 185 4.42 -14.11 2.94
N PHE A 186 3.47 -13.25 3.32
CA PHE A 186 2.84 -12.30 2.41
C PHE A 186 3.87 -11.39 1.74
N TYR A 187 4.79 -10.80 2.52
CA TYR A 187 5.78 -9.85 2.02
C TYR A 187 6.76 -10.52 1.04
N MET A 188 7.27 -11.71 1.37
CA MET A 188 8.13 -12.50 0.49
C MET A 188 7.40 -12.92 -0.79
N SER A 189 6.14 -13.36 -0.66
CA SER A 189 5.29 -13.74 -1.79
C SER A 189 5.07 -12.55 -2.73
N PHE A 190 4.69 -11.39 -2.19
CA PHE A 190 4.57 -10.14 -2.94
C PHE A 190 5.86 -9.85 -3.72
N THR A 191 7.02 -9.78 -3.02
CA THR A 191 8.30 -9.45 -3.66
C THR A 191 8.70 -10.47 -4.72
N LYS A 192 8.41 -11.75 -4.51
CA LYS A 192 8.66 -12.77 -5.54
C LYS A 192 7.76 -12.60 -6.76
N LYS A 193 6.50 -12.23 -6.55
CA LYS A 193 5.51 -12.07 -7.63
C LYS A 193 5.80 -10.84 -8.50
N THR A 194 6.48 -9.81 -8.00
CA THR A 194 6.78 -8.61 -8.79
C THR A 194 7.67 -8.90 -10.00
N LYS A 195 8.36 -10.06 -10.03
CA LYS A 195 9.05 -10.55 -11.25
C LYS A 195 8.15 -10.75 -12.47
N GLN A 196 6.84 -10.89 -12.26
CA GLN A 196 5.85 -11.05 -13.32
C GLN A 196 5.49 -9.72 -14.00
N LEU A 197 5.79 -8.60 -13.35
CA LEU A 197 5.55 -7.27 -13.89
C LEU A 197 6.70 -6.90 -14.84
N LYS A 198 6.37 -6.29 -15.98
CA LYS A 198 7.37 -6.01 -17.03
C LYS A 198 8.33 -4.89 -16.67
N ASN A 199 7.82 -3.79 -16.10
CA ASN A 199 8.61 -2.59 -15.86
C ASN A 199 8.62 -2.28 -14.36
N VAL A 200 9.57 -2.83 -13.61
CA VAL A 200 9.70 -2.61 -12.16
C VAL A 200 11.00 -1.89 -11.82
N LYS A 201 10.92 -0.87 -10.97
CA LYS A 201 12.07 -0.22 -10.34
C LYS A 201 12.11 -0.60 -8.86
N TYR A 202 13.13 -1.34 -8.48
CA TYR A 202 13.38 -1.71 -7.09
C TYR A 202 14.26 -0.66 -6.41
N VAL A 203 13.85 -0.19 -5.23
CA VAL A 203 14.55 0.88 -4.50
C VAL A 203 14.54 0.56 -3.02
N TRP A 204 15.69 0.48 -2.37
CA TRP A 204 15.70 0.34 -0.91
C TRP A 204 15.15 1.59 -0.24
N ILE A 205 14.40 1.40 0.86
CA ILE A 205 13.80 2.50 1.62
C ILE A 205 14.82 3.58 2.03
N LYS A 206 16.06 3.17 2.32
CA LYS A 206 17.16 4.07 2.67
C LYS A 206 17.62 4.96 1.51
N ASP A 207 17.43 4.50 0.28
CA ASP A 207 17.92 5.14 -0.95
C ASP A 207 16.80 5.93 -1.66
N LEU A 208 15.61 6.04 -1.05
CA LEU A 208 14.45 6.74 -1.63
C LEU A 208 14.76 8.20 -1.96
N GLN A 209 15.54 8.89 -1.13
CA GLN A 209 15.88 10.29 -1.35
C GLN A 209 16.79 10.45 -2.58
N GLU A 210 17.74 9.53 -2.77
CA GLU A 210 18.62 9.50 -3.95
C GLU A 210 17.88 9.05 -5.21
N PHE A 211 16.77 8.32 -5.06
CA PHE A 211 15.92 7.91 -6.15
C PHE A 211 15.00 9.03 -6.65
N LEU A 212 14.67 10.04 -5.83
CA LEU A 212 13.75 11.11 -6.21
C LEU A 212 14.11 11.79 -7.55
N PRO A 213 15.37 12.17 -7.82
CA PRO A 213 15.74 12.78 -9.11
C PRO A 213 15.49 11.88 -10.34
N LYS A 214 15.54 10.55 -10.15
CA LYS A 214 15.18 9.62 -11.23
C LYS A 214 13.67 9.60 -11.42
N LEU A 215 12.90 9.61 -10.34
CA LEU A 215 11.45 9.65 -10.37
C LEU A 215 10.92 10.94 -11.01
N GLU A 216 11.47 12.09 -10.66
CA GLU A 216 11.14 13.40 -11.27
C GLU A 216 11.21 13.34 -12.80
N LYS A 217 12.30 12.80 -13.34
CA LYS A 217 12.46 12.60 -14.79
C LYS A 217 11.45 11.63 -15.39
N MET A 218 11.03 10.61 -14.64
CA MET A 218 10.08 9.61 -15.12
C MET A 218 8.65 10.15 -15.20
N ILE A 219 8.26 11.06 -14.31
CA ILE A 219 6.92 11.65 -14.27
C ILE A 219 6.85 13.07 -14.85
N ASP A 220 8.00 13.66 -15.18
CA ASP A 220 8.14 15.03 -15.69
C ASP A 220 7.52 16.05 -14.71
N GLU A 221 7.96 15.99 -13.45
CA GLU A 221 7.55 16.86 -12.35
C GLU A 221 8.69 17.06 -11.35
N GLU A 222 8.75 18.21 -10.71
CA GLU A 222 9.73 18.51 -9.65
C GLU A 222 9.21 18.06 -8.29
N ALA A 223 10.06 17.40 -7.50
CA ALA A 223 9.73 17.04 -6.13
C ALA A 223 9.89 18.23 -5.19
N LYS A 224 9.09 18.23 -4.13
CA LYS A 224 9.09 19.16 -2.99
C LYS A 224 9.38 18.37 -1.71
N PRO A 225 10.59 17.78 -1.55
CA PRO A 225 10.90 16.87 -0.45
C PRO A 225 10.80 17.54 0.94
N GLU A 226 10.88 18.86 1.03
CA GLU A 226 10.62 19.63 2.24
C GLU A 226 9.19 19.48 2.77
N LYS A 227 8.23 19.14 1.90
CA LYS A 227 6.84 18.83 2.27
C LYS A 227 6.66 17.37 2.71
N SER A 228 7.70 16.53 2.58
CA SER A 228 7.56 15.09 2.78
C SER A 228 7.34 14.69 4.24
N GLU A 229 6.38 13.80 4.48
CA GLU A 229 6.06 13.33 5.82
C GLU A 229 6.90 12.11 6.20
N LYS A 230 7.84 12.27 7.15
CA LYS A 230 8.54 11.15 7.80
C LYS A 230 7.84 10.77 9.09
N ASN A 231 6.89 9.84 9.00
CA ASN A 231 6.17 9.29 10.15
C ASN A 231 7.07 8.37 11.00
N LYS A 232 7.82 8.93 11.96
CA LYS A 232 8.54 8.17 12.99
C LYS A 232 7.57 7.69 14.07
N ALA A 233 7.59 6.41 14.39
CA ALA A 233 6.83 5.88 15.53
C ALA A 233 7.46 6.39 16.83
N SER A 234 6.69 7.10 17.66
CA SER A 234 7.15 7.62 18.96
C SER A 234 7.24 6.56 20.05
N LEU A 235 6.55 5.42 19.89
CA LEU A 235 6.54 4.29 20.83
C LEU A 235 6.71 2.97 20.06
N LYS A 236 7.78 2.23 20.35
CA LYS A 236 7.99 0.85 19.88
C LYS A 236 7.51 -0.12 20.95
N LYS A 237 6.39 -0.80 20.70
CA LYS A 237 5.77 -1.79 21.60
C LYS A 237 6.08 -3.24 21.22
N TYR A 238 6.49 -3.47 19.98
CA TYR A 238 6.80 -4.79 19.46
C TYR A 238 8.06 -4.72 18.59
N THR A 239 8.91 -5.74 18.70
CA THR A 239 10.10 -5.90 17.85
C THR A 239 10.09 -7.32 17.33
N TYR A 240 10.23 -7.47 16.03
CA TYR A 240 10.40 -8.76 15.36
C TYR A 240 11.78 -8.80 14.72
N LYS A 241 12.52 -9.88 14.95
CA LYS A 241 13.84 -10.14 14.39
C LYS A 241 13.89 -11.57 13.91
N ASN A 242 14.24 -11.76 12.64
CA ASN A 242 14.50 -13.04 12.04
C ASN A 242 15.59 -12.85 10.98
N ASP A 243 16.83 -13.22 11.35
CA ASP A 243 18.00 -12.99 10.49
C ASP A 243 17.99 -13.92 9.27
N GLU A 244 17.43 -15.12 9.41
CA GLU A 244 17.31 -16.09 8.31
C GLU A 244 16.42 -15.56 7.19
N ILE A 245 15.25 -15.02 7.52
CA ILE A 245 14.37 -14.46 6.49
C ILE A 245 14.94 -13.18 5.89
N ASP A 246 15.59 -12.33 6.68
CA ASP A 246 16.20 -11.11 6.16
C ASP A 246 17.30 -11.45 5.15
N LEU A 247 18.11 -12.48 5.40
CA LEU A 247 19.10 -13.01 4.45
C LEU A 247 18.46 -13.63 3.21
N ALA A 248 17.38 -14.42 3.38
CA ALA A 248 16.64 -14.98 2.25
C ALA A 248 16.02 -13.90 1.36
N TYR A 249 15.54 -12.81 1.96
CA TYR A 249 15.01 -11.65 1.26
C TYR A 249 16.10 -10.88 0.50
N GLU A 250 17.28 -10.69 1.10
CA GLU A 250 18.41 -10.07 0.40
C GLU A 250 18.78 -10.84 -0.86
N LYS A 251 18.92 -12.16 -0.77
CA LYS A 251 19.17 -13.02 -1.95
C LYS A 251 18.09 -12.86 -3.02
N LEU A 252 16.82 -12.88 -2.63
CA LEU A 252 15.71 -12.66 -3.55
C LEU A 252 15.79 -11.29 -4.24
N VAL A 253 16.12 -10.24 -3.49
CA VAL A 253 16.28 -8.88 -4.04
C VAL A 253 17.45 -8.81 -5.02
N ASP A 254 18.59 -9.43 -4.69
CA ASP A 254 19.77 -9.44 -5.56
C ASP A 254 19.45 -10.13 -6.91
N GLU A 255 18.71 -11.24 -6.88
CA GLU A 255 18.19 -11.90 -8.07
C GLU A 255 17.28 -10.99 -8.90
N LEU A 256 16.40 -10.21 -8.25
CA LEU A 256 15.48 -9.30 -8.93
C LEU A 256 16.19 -8.10 -9.55
N LEU A 257 17.24 -7.59 -8.88
CA LEU A 257 18.06 -6.47 -9.36
C LEU A 257 19.00 -6.86 -10.51
N THR A 258 19.42 -8.12 -10.57
CA THR A 258 20.30 -8.61 -11.65
C THR A 258 19.53 -8.91 -12.94
N ASN A 259 18.25 -9.29 -12.82
CA ASN A 259 17.40 -9.69 -13.93
C ASN A 259 16.50 -8.56 -14.50
N ASN A 260 16.64 -7.31 -14.04
CA ASN A 260 15.89 -6.12 -14.48
C ASN A 260 16.82 -4.96 -14.83
#